data_AF-M1EAX7-F1
#
_entry.id   AF-M1EAX7-F1
#
_cell.length_a   1.000
_cell.length_b   1.000
_cell.length_c   1.000
_cell.angle_alpha   90.00
_cell.angle_beta   90.00
_cell.angle_gamma   90.00
#
_symmetry.space_group_name_H-M   'P 1'
#
loop_
_entity.id
_entity.type
_entity.pdbx_description
1 polymer ?
#
loop_
_entity_poly.entity_id
_entity_poly.type
_entity_poly.pdbx_seq_one_letter_code
_entity_poly.pdbx_strand_id
1 'polypeptide(L)'
;RIENATNRQVTYSKRRTGIMKKARELTVLCDAQVAIIMFSSTGKYHEFCSPSTDIKGIFDRYQQAIGTSLWIEQYENMQRTLSHLKDINRNLRTEIRQRMGEDLDGLEFDELRGLEQNVDAALKEVRHRKYHVITTQTETYKKKVKHSYEAYKNLQQELGLREEPAFGFVDNTAGGWDGGAGPGAADMYA
;
A
#
# COMPACT_ATOMS: atom_id res chain seq x y z
N ARG A 1 -40.81 -30.12 3.74
CA ARG A 1 -40.11 -28.86 4.08
C ARG A 1 -40.96 -28.11 5.11
N ILE A 2 -40.39 -27.51 6.15
CA ILE A 2 -41.18 -26.70 7.11
C ILE A 2 -41.28 -25.29 6.53
N GLU A 3 -42.49 -24.85 6.19
CA GLU A 3 -42.70 -23.57 5.49
C GLU A 3 -42.45 -22.35 6.38
N ASN A 4 -42.98 -22.37 7.61
CA ASN A 4 -42.78 -21.31 8.58
C ASN A 4 -41.29 -21.19 8.98
N ALA A 5 -40.70 -20.02 8.73
CA ALA A 5 -39.27 -19.77 8.94
C ALA A 5 -38.82 -19.90 10.40
N THR A 6 -39.59 -19.37 11.34
CA THR A 6 -39.29 -19.44 12.78
C THR A 6 -39.35 -20.88 13.28
N ASN A 7 -40.41 -21.61 12.93
CA ASN A 7 -40.55 -23.02 13.31
C ASN A 7 -39.45 -23.87 12.68
N ARG A 8 -39.07 -23.58 11.42
CA ARG A 8 -37.95 -24.25 10.74
C ARG A 8 -36.63 -24.02 11.47
N GLN A 9 -36.33 -22.80 11.89
CA GLN A 9 -35.09 -22.45 12.60
C GLN A 9 -35.01 -23.13 13.98
N VAL A 10 -36.09 -23.10 14.75
CA VAL A 10 -36.17 -23.75 16.07
C VAL A 10 -36.04 -25.26 15.92
N THR A 11 -36.77 -25.85 14.97
CA THR A 11 -36.72 -27.29 14.72
C THR A 11 -35.34 -27.73 14.24
N TYR A 12 -34.71 -26.98 13.33
CA TYR A 12 -33.36 -27.25 12.88
C TYR A 12 -32.39 -27.29 14.07
N SER A 13 -32.43 -26.28 14.94
CA SER A 13 -31.54 -26.19 16.10
C SER A 13 -31.70 -27.38 17.04
N LYS A 14 -32.95 -27.76 17.36
CA LYS A 14 -33.25 -28.92 18.22
C LYS A 14 -32.82 -30.24 17.58
N ARG A 15 -33.17 -30.47 16.31
CA ARG A 15 -32.84 -31.71 15.59
C ARG A 15 -31.34 -31.84 15.36
N ARG A 16 -30.65 -30.77 14.98
CA ARG A 16 -29.18 -30.72 14.84
C ARG A 16 -28.50 -31.20 16.11
N THR A 17 -28.88 -30.63 17.26
CA THR A 17 -28.32 -31.04 18.56
C THR A 17 -28.63 -32.50 18.88
N GLY A 18 -29.86 -32.95 18.64
CA GLY A 18 -30.24 -34.35 18.85
C GLY A 18 -29.46 -35.34 17.99
N ILE A 19 -29.22 -35.00 16.72
CA ILE A 19 -28.41 -35.79 15.78
C ILE A 19 -26.97 -35.87 16.29
N MET A 20 -26.35 -34.75 16.68
CA MET A 20 -24.98 -34.76 17.19
C MET A 20 -24.85 -35.57 18.50
N LYS A 21 -25.87 -35.53 19.37
CA LYS A 21 -25.89 -36.34 20.59
C LYS A 21 -25.90 -37.84 20.26
N LYS A 22 -26.75 -38.27 19.33
CA LYS A 22 -26.80 -39.66 18.87
C LYS A 22 -25.50 -40.10 18.21
N ALA A 23 -24.89 -39.24 17.40
CA ALA A 23 -23.59 -39.53 16.76
C ALA A 23 -22.49 -39.75 17.80
N ARG A 24 -22.48 -38.96 18.88
CA ARG A 24 -21.57 -39.13 20.01
C ARG A 24 -21.83 -40.44 20.76
N GLU A 25 -23.09 -40.76 21.03
CA GLU A 25 -23.47 -42.04 21.66
C GLU A 25 -22.98 -43.23 20.82
N LEU A 26 -23.19 -43.20 19.51
CA LEU A 26 -22.70 -44.23 18.58
C LEU A 26 -21.17 -44.36 18.57
N THR A 27 -20.47 -43.23 18.59
CA THR A 27 -19.00 -43.21 18.66
C THR A 27 -18.50 -43.94 19.90
N VAL A 28 -19.12 -43.70 21.06
CA VAL A 28 -18.70 -44.28 22.34
C VAL A 28 -19.13 -45.75 22.47
N LEU A 29 -20.36 -46.08 22.07
CA LEU A 29 -20.92 -47.42 22.27
C LEU A 29 -20.33 -48.47 21.32
N CYS A 30 -19.93 -48.06 20.12
CA CYS A 30 -19.50 -48.99 19.08
C CYS A 30 -18.05 -48.77 18.64
N ASP A 31 -17.32 -47.85 19.28
CA ASP A 31 -16.00 -47.38 18.83
C ASP A 31 -15.99 -46.96 17.34
N ALA A 32 -17.12 -46.41 16.89
CA ALA A 32 -17.32 -46.06 15.49
C ALA A 32 -16.78 -44.66 15.20
N GLN A 33 -16.02 -44.51 14.12
CA GLN A 33 -15.59 -43.21 13.62
C GLN A 33 -16.72 -42.58 12.78
N VAL A 34 -17.24 -41.43 13.24
CA VAL A 34 -18.41 -40.77 12.66
C VAL A 34 -18.11 -39.29 12.41
N ALA A 35 -18.39 -38.80 11.20
CA ALA A 35 -18.45 -37.38 10.90
C ALA A 35 -19.82 -36.99 10.35
N ILE A 36 -20.28 -35.81 10.72
CA ILE A 36 -21.52 -35.21 10.24
C ILE A 36 -21.23 -33.78 9.81
N ILE A 37 -21.63 -33.46 8.59
CA ILE A 37 -21.58 -32.12 8.02
C ILE A 37 -23.01 -31.68 7.69
N MET A 38 -23.43 -30.53 8.21
CA MET A 38 -24.75 -29.96 7.97
C MET A 38 -24.67 -28.51 7.53
N PHE A 39 -25.34 -28.19 6.43
CA PHE A 39 -25.56 -26.83 5.96
C PHE A 39 -27.01 -26.43 6.18
N SER A 40 -27.25 -25.31 6.85
CA SER A 40 -28.59 -24.75 6.94
C SER A 40 -29.01 -24.10 5.62
N SER A 41 -30.31 -23.85 5.45
CA SER A 41 -30.81 -23.05 4.32
C SER A 41 -30.33 -21.59 4.33
N THR A 42 -29.66 -21.15 5.41
CA THR A 42 -29.04 -19.83 5.53
C THR A 42 -27.53 -19.86 5.23
N GLY A 43 -27.00 -21.00 4.78
CA GLY A 43 -25.58 -21.19 4.49
C GLY A 43 -24.70 -21.38 5.74
N LYS A 44 -25.28 -21.48 6.95
CA LYS A 44 -24.50 -21.74 8.17
C LYS A 44 -24.06 -23.20 8.22
N TYR A 45 -22.76 -23.38 8.40
CA TYR A 45 -22.11 -24.67 8.55
C TYR A 45 -22.11 -25.16 9.99
N HIS A 46 -22.37 -26.44 10.19
CA HIS A 46 -22.21 -27.14 11.46
C HIS A 46 -21.61 -28.51 11.24
N GLU A 47 -20.66 -28.88 12.09
CA GLU A 47 -19.95 -30.15 12.01
C GLU A 47 -19.94 -30.90 13.34
N PHE A 48 -19.75 -32.21 13.24
CA PHE A 48 -19.35 -33.07 14.33
C PHE A 48 -18.37 -34.11 13.76
N CYS A 49 -17.33 -34.43 14.53
CA CYS A 49 -16.41 -35.51 14.23
C CYS A 49 -16.12 -36.29 15.50
N SER A 50 -16.03 -37.61 15.40
CA SER A 50 -15.60 -38.48 16.49
C SER A 50 -14.20 -38.10 16.98
N PRO A 51 -13.91 -38.07 18.29
CA PRO A 51 -12.63 -37.58 18.83
C PRO A 51 -11.37 -38.34 18.38
N SER A 52 -11.54 -39.59 17.92
CA SER A 52 -10.44 -40.47 17.49
C SER A 52 -9.94 -40.19 16.06
N THR A 53 -10.52 -39.22 15.35
CA THR A 53 -10.14 -38.86 13.97
C THR A 53 -10.52 -37.40 13.72
N ASP A 54 -9.97 -36.82 12.65
CA ASP A 54 -10.45 -35.57 12.09
C ASP A 54 -11.35 -35.81 10.87
N ILE A 55 -12.04 -34.76 10.43
CA ILE A 55 -12.91 -34.79 9.26
C ILE A 55 -12.12 -35.17 8.01
N LYS A 56 -10.89 -34.66 7.88
CA LYS A 56 -9.99 -34.99 6.77
C LYS A 56 -9.71 -36.50 6.71
N GLY A 57 -9.34 -37.12 7.82
CA GLY A 57 -9.07 -38.56 7.88
C GLY A 57 -10.29 -39.41 7.55
N ILE A 58 -11.51 -38.96 7.88
CA ILE A 58 -12.74 -39.63 7.42
C ILE A 58 -12.91 -39.50 5.91
N PHE A 59 -12.70 -38.31 5.34
CA PHE A 59 -12.75 -38.13 3.87
C PHE A 59 -11.69 -38.95 3.15
N ASP A 60 -10.46 -39.01 3.67
CA ASP A 60 -9.38 -39.79 3.07
C ASP A 60 -9.73 -41.30 3.06
N ARG A 61 -10.27 -41.84 4.16
CA ARG A 61 -10.77 -43.24 4.21
C ARG A 61 -11.95 -43.47 3.27
N TYR A 62 -12.87 -42.52 3.19
CA TYR A 62 -14.02 -42.59 2.28
C TYR A 62 -13.57 -42.63 0.81
N GLN A 63 -12.57 -41.82 0.44
CA GLN A 63 -11.96 -41.84 -0.89
C GLN A 63 -11.33 -43.19 -1.22
N GLN A 64 -10.57 -43.76 -0.27
CA GLN A 64 -9.96 -45.08 -0.43
C GLN A 64 -11.03 -46.18 -0.60
N ALA A 65 -12.13 -46.11 0.16
CA ALA A 65 -13.19 -47.11 0.11
C ALA A 65 -13.99 -47.08 -1.21
N ILE A 66 -14.22 -45.90 -1.79
CA ILE A 66 -14.97 -45.74 -3.04
C ILE A 66 -14.06 -45.77 -4.27
N GLY A 67 -12.74 -45.70 -4.07
CA GLY A 67 -11.76 -45.64 -5.15
C GLY A 67 -11.90 -44.38 -6.01
N THR A 68 -12.52 -43.32 -5.47
CA THR A 68 -12.73 -42.06 -6.18
C THR A 68 -12.11 -40.92 -5.38
N SER A 69 -11.33 -40.11 -6.07
CA SER A 69 -10.71 -38.91 -5.51
C SER A 69 -11.66 -37.72 -5.57
N LEU A 70 -12.21 -37.32 -4.44
CA LEU A 70 -13.09 -36.13 -4.35
C LEU A 70 -12.36 -34.81 -4.67
N TRP A 71 -11.03 -34.81 -4.59
CA TRP A 71 -10.20 -33.61 -4.74
C TRP A 71 -9.61 -33.41 -6.14
N ILE A 72 -9.67 -34.40 -7.05
CA ILE A 72 -8.94 -34.31 -8.33
C ILE A 72 -9.40 -33.12 -9.15
N GLU A 73 -10.70 -32.93 -9.37
CA GLU A 73 -11.20 -31.85 -10.22
C GLU A 73 -10.86 -30.45 -9.67
N GLN A 74 -11.00 -30.27 -8.35
CA GLN A 74 -10.63 -29.00 -7.70
C GLN A 74 -9.12 -28.75 -7.73
N TYR A 75 -8.33 -29.79 -7.51
CA TYR A 75 -6.88 -29.72 -7.57
C TYR A 75 -6.38 -29.41 -8.98
N GLU A 76 -6.96 -30.06 -10.00
CA GLU A 76 -6.67 -29.77 -11.41
C GLU A 76 -7.07 -28.35 -11.81
N ASN A 77 -8.25 -27.87 -11.37
CA ASN A 77 -8.67 -26.48 -11.57
C ASN A 77 -7.67 -25.49 -10.94
N MET A 78 -7.24 -25.78 -9.70
CA MET A 78 -6.24 -24.97 -9.00
C MET A 78 -4.89 -24.98 -9.72
N GLN A 79 -4.43 -26.15 -10.17
CA GLN A 79 -3.17 -26.28 -10.91
C GLN A 79 -3.23 -25.54 -12.25
N ARG A 80 -4.33 -25.64 -12.99
CA ARG A 80 -4.55 -24.87 -14.23
C ARG A 80 -4.48 -23.37 -13.99
N THR A 81 -5.14 -22.89 -12.93
CA THR A 81 -5.10 -21.48 -12.52
C THR A 81 -3.68 -21.03 -12.17
N LEU A 82 -2.95 -21.85 -11.41
CA LEU A 82 -1.57 -21.56 -11.04
C LEU A 82 -0.65 -21.51 -12.27
N SER A 83 -0.81 -22.43 -13.23
CA SER A 83 -0.04 -22.41 -14.47
C SER A 83 -0.31 -21.13 -15.26
N HIS A 84 -1.59 -20.79 -15.45
CA HIS A 84 -1.99 -19.59 -16.15
C HIS A 84 -1.41 -18.31 -15.51
N LEU A 85 -1.45 -18.20 -14.18
CA LEU A 85 -0.84 -17.06 -13.47
C LEU A 85 0.68 -17.02 -13.61
N LYS A 86 1.35 -18.18 -13.63
CA LYS A 86 2.80 -18.24 -13.87
C LYS A 86 3.14 -17.76 -15.29
N ASP A 87 2.34 -18.11 -16.28
CA ASP A 87 2.56 -17.70 -17.67
C ASP A 87 2.32 -16.19 -17.85
N ILE A 88 1.25 -15.64 -17.26
CA ILE A 88 1.04 -14.18 -17.22
C ILE A 88 2.24 -13.49 -16.56
N ASN A 89 2.73 -14.00 -15.43
CA ASN A 89 3.85 -13.39 -14.72
C ASN A 89 5.15 -13.42 -15.56
N ARG A 90 5.41 -14.53 -16.26
CA ARG A 90 6.53 -14.65 -17.19
C ARG A 90 6.43 -13.64 -18.33
N ASN A 91 5.24 -13.48 -18.90
CA ASN A 91 5.00 -12.52 -19.99
C ASN A 91 5.23 -11.08 -19.51
N LEU A 92 4.65 -10.68 -18.37
CA LEU A 92 4.85 -9.36 -17.78
C LEU A 92 6.32 -9.07 -17.46
N ARG A 93 7.05 -10.06 -16.91
CA ARG A 93 8.49 -9.90 -16.66
C ARG A 93 9.28 -9.71 -17.94
N THR A 94 8.91 -10.42 -19.00
CA THR A 94 9.56 -10.28 -20.31
C THR A 94 9.26 -8.90 -20.91
N GLU A 95 8.02 -8.44 -20.83
CA GLU A 95 7.63 -7.10 -21.29
C GLU A 95 8.40 -5.99 -20.53
N ILE A 96 8.58 -6.14 -19.21
CA ILE A 96 9.40 -5.20 -18.42
C ILE A 96 10.85 -5.19 -18.92
N ARG A 97 11.46 -6.36 -19.12
CA ARG A 97 12.84 -6.48 -19.62
C ARG A 97 12.99 -5.85 -21.02
N GLN A 98 12.05 -6.12 -21.91
CA GLN A 98 12.00 -5.52 -23.25
C GLN A 98 11.89 -4.00 -23.20
N ARG A 99 11.02 -3.45 -22.34
CA ARG A 99 10.93 -1.98 -22.11
C ARG A 99 12.23 -1.38 -21.54
N MET A 100 13.07 -2.18 -20.88
CA MET A 100 14.40 -1.79 -20.39
C MET A 100 15.51 -1.98 -21.43
N GLY A 101 15.20 -2.53 -22.61
CA GLY A 101 16.17 -2.80 -23.69
C GLY A 101 16.84 -4.17 -23.61
N GLU A 102 16.32 -5.10 -22.81
CA GLU A 102 16.81 -6.46 -22.64
C GLU A 102 15.93 -7.47 -23.41
N ASP A 103 16.44 -8.67 -23.75
CA ASP A 103 15.69 -9.76 -24.40
C ASP A 103 14.93 -9.34 -25.69
N LEU A 104 15.57 -8.57 -26.56
CA LEU A 104 14.96 -8.05 -27.81
C LEU A 104 15.10 -9.00 -29.01
N ASP A 105 15.96 -10.02 -28.93
CA ASP A 105 16.34 -10.88 -30.06
C ASP A 105 15.17 -11.67 -30.68
N GLY A 106 14.06 -11.82 -29.95
CA GLY A 106 12.87 -12.55 -30.39
C GLY A 106 11.74 -11.68 -30.97
N LEU A 107 11.90 -10.35 -31.03
CA LEU A 107 10.88 -9.43 -31.51
C LEU A 107 10.99 -9.22 -33.02
N GLU A 108 9.85 -9.23 -33.70
CA GLU A 108 9.78 -8.79 -35.09
C GLU A 108 9.95 -7.27 -35.20
N PHE A 109 10.31 -6.79 -36.39
CA PHE A 109 10.57 -5.35 -36.61
C PHE A 109 9.37 -4.46 -36.24
N ASP A 110 8.15 -4.89 -36.54
CA ASP A 110 6.95 -4.14 -36.20
C ASP A 110 6.69 -4.10 -34.69
N GLU A 111 7.00 -5.19 -33.98
CA GLU A 111 6.91 -5.25 -32.52
C GLU A 111 7.96 -4.34 -31.86
N LEU A 112 9.19 -4.36 -32.37
CA LEU A 112 10.28 -3.49 -31.89
C LEU A 112 9.95 -2.01 -32.11
N ARG A 113 9.40 -1.67 -33.29
CA ARG A 113 8.93 -0.32 -33.60
C ARG A 113 7.78 0.11 -32.69
N GLY A 114 6.84 -0.79 -32.43
CA GLY A 114 5.74 -0.53 -31.49
C GLY A 114 6.26 -0.29 -30.06
N LEU A 115 7.24 -1.08 -29.62
CA LEU A 115 7.90 -0.92 -28.33
C LEU A 115 8.60 0.44 -28.22
N GLU A 116 9.37 0.83 -29.23
CA GLU A 116 10.02 2.15 -29.30
C GLU A 116 9.01 3.29 -29.17
N GLN A 117 7.93 3.26 -29.95
CA GLN A 117 6.87 4.28 -29.91
C GLN A 117 6.21 4.35 -28.53
N ASN A 118 5.94 3.20 -27.91
CA ASN A 118 5.35 3.13 -26.58
C ASN A 118 6.27 3.73 -25.51
N VAL A 119 7.57 3.44 -25.57
CA VAL A 119 8.56 3.98 -24.64
C VAL A 119 8.73 5.49 -24.84
N ASP A 120 8.79 5.97 -26.09
CA ASP A 120 8.90 7.42 -26.38
C ASP A 120 7.67 8.20 -25.89
N ALA A 121 6.46 7.67 -26.14
CA ALA A 121 5.22 8.27 -25.66
C ALA A 121 5.19 8.34 -24.11
N ALA A 122 5.55 7.26 -23.44
CA ALA A 122 5.63 7.22 -21.98
C ALA A 122 6.69 8.22 -21.44
N LEU A 123 7.84 8.31 -22.10
CA LEU A 123 8.92 9.24 -21.74
C LEU A 123 8.47 10.70 -21.88
N LYS A 124 7.73 11.03 -22.95
CA LYS A 124 7.17 12.36 -23.18
C LYS A 124 6.22 12.77 -22.04
N GLU A 125 5.33 11.88 -21.62
CA GLU A 125 4.42 12.10 -20.49
C GLU A 125 5.17 12.31 -19.17
N VAL A 126 6.16 11.46 -18.88
CA VAL A 126 6.98 11.59 -17.66
C VAL A 126 7.74 12.92 -17.67
N ARG A 127 8.36 13.29 -18.80
CA ARG A 127 9.05 14.58 -18.95
C ARG A 127 8.09 15.74 -18.74
N HIS A 128 6.91 15.71 -19.37
CA HIS A 128 5.92 16.77 -19.24
C HIS A 128 5.55 17.01 -17.76
N ARG A 129 5.25 15.95 -17.02
CA ARG A 129 4.96 16.04 -15.58
C ARG A 129 6.15 16.57 -14.78
N LYS A 130 7.37 16.09 -15.07
CA LYS A 130 8.58 16.55 -14.38
C LYS A 130 8.83 18.04 -14.60
N TYR A 131 8.72 18.50 -15.84
CA TYR A 131 8.88 19.92 -16.18
C TYR A 131 7.79 20.78 -15.57
N HIS A 132 6.54 20.32 -15.56
CA HIS A 132 5.46 21.03 -14.89
C HIS A 132 5.78 21.29 -13.42
N VAL A 133 6.18 20.24 -12.68
CA VAL A 133 6.56 20.36 -11.26
C VAL A 133 7.73 21.33 -11.07
N ILE A 134 8.80 21.21 -11.87
CA ILE A 134 9.97 22.09 -11.80
C ILE A 134 9.59 23.54 -12.05
N THR A 135 8.77 23.80 -13.08
CA THR A 135 8.32 25.15 -13.43
C THR A 135 7.52 25.76 -12.28
N THR A 136 6.53 25.05 -11.76
CA THR A 136 5.70 25.53 -10.64
C THR A 136 6.52 25.81 -9.38
N GLN A 137 7.47 24.94 -9.05
CA GLN A 137 8.38 25.17 -7.92
C GLN A 137 9.28 26.40 -8.16
N THR A 138 9.85 26.51 -9.36
CA THR A 138 10.71 27.64 -9.73
C THR A 138 9.97 28.97 -9.62
N GLU A 139 8.74 29.04 -10.12
CA GLU A 139 7.89 30.24 -9.99
C GLU A 139 7.57 30.56 -8.53
N THR A 140 7.30 29.55 -7.72
CA THR A 140 7.02 29.71 -6.29
C THR A 140 8.23 30.31 -5.56
N TYR A 141 9.43 29.78 -5.80
CA TYR A 141 10.65 30.30 -5.18
C TYR A 141 11.03 31.68 -5.70
N LYS A 142 10.84 31.97 -7.00
CA LYS A 142 11.02 33.33 -7.55
C LYS A 142 10.13 34.35 -6.82
N LYS A 143 8.85 34.01 -6.57
CA LYS A 143 7.93 34.87 -5.81
C LYS A 143 8.40 35.06 -4.36
N LYS A 144 8.86 33.99 -3.69
CA LYS A 144 9.40 34.08 -2.32
C LYS A 144 10.63 35.00 -2.23
N VAL A 145 11.57 34.87 -3.16
CA VAL A 145 12.77 35.73 -3.21
C VAL A 145 12.37 37.20 -3.41
N LYS A 146 11.49 37.48 -4.37
CA LYS A 146 10.99 38.83 -4.62
C LYS A 146 10.33 39.43 -3.38
N HIS A 147 9.44 38.67 -2.74
CA HIS A 147 8.75 39.11 -1.53
C HIS A 147 9.72 39.38 -0.36
N SER A 148 10.69 38.50 -0.15
CA SER A 148 11.72 38.68 0.88
C SER A 148 12.59 39.90 0.62
N TYR A 149 12.95 40.18 -0.63
CA TYR A 149 13.72 41.36 -1.01
C TYR A 149 12.94 42.66 -0.79
N GLU A 150 11.65 42.69 -1.16
CA GLU A 150 10.75 43.81 -0.90
C GLU A 150 10.59 44.07 0.60
N ALA A 151 10.40 43.03 1.41
CA ALA A 151 10.31 43.14 2.86
C ALA A 151 11.60 43.71 3.47
N TYR A 152 12.77 43.24 3.02
CA TYR A 152 14.07 43.75 3.46
C TYR A 152 14.24 45.24 3.12
N LYS A 153 13.90 45.62 1.89
CA LYS A 153 13.98 47.03 1.44
C LYS A 153 13.07 47.94 2.28
N ASN A 154 11.85 47.51 2.59
CA ASN A 154 10.93 48.29 3.42
C ASN A 154 11.47 48.46 4.84
N LEU A 155 12.02 47.40 5.44
CA LEU A 155 12.63 47.45 6.78
C LEU A 155 13.81 48.43 6.83
N GLN A 156 14.68 48.43 5.80
CA GLN A 156 15.77 49.40 5.70
C GLN A 156 15.27 50.85 5.63
N GLN A 157 14.19 51.10 4.89
CA GLN A 157 13.58 52.43 4.84
C GLN A 157 13.02 52.85 6.20
N GLU A 158 12.31 51.96 6.90
CA GLU A 158 11.81 52.24 8.25
C GLU A 158 12.93 52.51 9.26
N LEU A 159 14.02 51.75 9.22
CA LEU A 159 15.18 51.96 10.10
C LEU A 159 15.88 53.30 9.80
N GLY A 160 16.06 53.66 8.54
CA GLY A 160 16.63 54.96 8.15
C GLY A 160 15.74 56.15 8.54
N LEU A 161 14.42 55.96 8.65
CA LEU A 161 13.49 56.96 9.19
C LEU A 161 13.50 57.04 10.73
N ARG A 162 14.15 56.09 11.42
CA ARG A 162 14.18 55.98 12.88
C ARG A 162 15.48 56.47 13.52
N GLU A 163 16.50 56.83 12.73
CA GLU A 163 17.80 57.33 13.19
C GLU A 163 17.83 58.82 13.60
N GLU A 164 16.69 59.52 13.66
CA GLU A 164 16.60 60.85 14.26
C GLU A 164 15.76 60.82 15.53
N PRO A 165 16.43 60.74 16.70
CA PRO A 165 16.07 61.63 17.78
C PRO A 165 17.30 62.34 18.36
N ALA A 166 17.33 63.65 18.11
CA ALA A 166 17.75 64.71 19.02
C ALA A 166 18.48 64.26 20.31
N PHE A 167 19.81 64.38 20.32
CA PHE A 167 20.52 64.78 21.53
C PHE A 167 21.18 66.13 21.27
N GLY A 168 20.44 67.19 21.64
CA GLY A 168 20.97 68.54 21.68
C GLY A 168 22.07 68.62 22.72
N PHE A 169 23.29 68.92 22.27
CA PHE A 169 24.36 69.37 23.15
C PHE A 169 23.96 70.73 23.73
N VAL A 170 23.66 70.75 25.02
CA VAL A 170 23.64 71.98 25.81
C VAL A 170 25.10 72.39 25.99
N ASP A 171 25.45 73.54 25.43
CA ASP A 171 26.74 74.19 25.59
C ASP A 171 26.99 74.44 27.09
N ASN A 172 27.99 73.77 27.67
CA ASN A 172 28.50 74.14 28.97
C ASN A 172 30.04 74.10 28.91
N THR A 173 30.56 75.31 28.94
CA THR A 173 31.94 75.75 29.05
C THR A 173 32.90 74.82 29.85
N ALA A 174 34.13 74.77 29.32
CA ALA A 174 35.42 74.68 30.01
C ALA A 174 36.09 73.30 30.25
N GLY A 175 37.34 73.21 29.75
CA GLY A 175 38.34 72.15 29.98
C GLY A 175 38.41 71.17 28.82
N GLY A 176 39.48 70.98 28.06
CA GLY A 176 40.90 71.18 28.33
C GLY A 176 41.60 69.83 28.11
N TRP A 177 42.51 69.78 27.12
CA TRP A 177 43.56 68.75 26.91
C TRP A 177 43.03 67.39 26.41
N ASP A 178 43.76 66.52 25.73
CA ASP A 178 44.92 66.49 24.83
C ASP A 178 44.97 65.02 24.35
N GLY A 179 45.53 64.77 23.16
CA GLY A 179 46.22 63.50 22.90
C GLY A 179 45.43 62.33 22.30
N GLY A 180 45.90 61.88 21.13
CA GLY A 180 46.32 60.48 21.02
C GLY A 180 45.54 59.55 20.08
N ALA A 181 45.94 59.57 18.81
CA ALA A 181 46.24 58.44 17.92
C ALA A 181 45.72 57.01 18.22
N GLY A 182 45.24 56.35 17.15
CA GLY A 182 45.46 54.90 16.94
C GLY A 182 44.35 54.17 16.17
N PRO A 183 44.57 53.76 14.90
CA PRO A 183 43.63 52.93 14.13
C PRO A 183 43.98 51.44 14.25
N GLY A 184 42.97 50.57 14.25
CA GLY A 184 43.14 49.12 14.29
C GLY A 184 42.01 48.41 13.56
N ALA A 185 42.36 47.82 12.43
CA ALA A 185 41.50 47.15 11.46
C ALA A 185 41.18 45.69 11.85
N ALA A 186 40.24 45.12 11.07
CA ALA A 186 40.11 43.70 10.73
C ALA A 186 39.49 42.78 11.81
N ASP A 187 38.78 41.71 11.51
CA ASP A 187 38.21 41.22 10.26
C ASP A 187 37.14 40.18 10.58
N MET A 188 36.26 39.98 9.59
CA MET A 188 35.63 38.75 9.12
C MET A 188 35.40 37.53 10.04
N TYR A 189 34.12 37.18 10.01
CA TYR A 189 33.46 35.94 10.40
C TYR A 189 33.88 34.71 9.58
N ALA A 190 33.81 33.55 10.24
CA ALA A 190 33.46 32.25 9.67
C ALA A 190 32.08 31.84 10.22
#